data_AF-F9Z4M9-F1
#
_entry.id   AF-F9Z4M9-F1
#
_cell.length_a   1.000
_cell.length_b   1.000
_cell.length_c   1.000
_cell.angle_alpha   90.00
_cell.angle_beta   90.00
_cell.angle_gamma   90.00
#
_symmetry.space_group_name_H-M   'P 1'
#
loop_
_entity.id
_entity.type
_entity.pdbx_description
1 polymer ?
#
loop_
_entity_poly.entity_id
_entity_poly.type
_entity_poly.pdbx_seq_one_letter_code
_entity_poly.pdbx_strand_id
1 'polypeptide(L)'
;MIYKFLGILLVLFFSLEINVSAQSISDIKKQKAKTEKEIAYLNSLLKEAEKNKSVSTQKLNILRQKIQQSKKLLSSLNQEVGLIQNNISANEQRIKELEENKKSMLDLYAKLVYGSWKKRNKTDKLMFIFSSADFNQAYNRFKYFQQIQEYSKRQLHMIQAVNDSLDVKNKELKDLFAQKNTALNEIGVQSKELESEQLKENQYIAQIQKKEKDFRKKLQAEMQKRQRLAKQLDKLIANQIKKSGSTTSTYKLTPEEQLVSNDFAKNKGKLPWPVTEGFISEKFGVFNHSIHKLVEVASRGIGITTSKNAEVRSVFQGVVSVAMYMNDIDSYVVIIRHGSYFTVYINLQEVKVNQGDVVKTKQVIGKVAHDEEKGSVLNFEVFKDTEKLNPELWLAK
;
A
#
# COMPACT_ATOMS: atom_id res chain seq x y z
N MET A 1 -45.30 -27.64 66.98
CA MET A 1 -44.09 -28.41 67.30
C MET A 1 -43.45 -28.81 65.97
N ILE A 2 -42.29 -28.35 65.48
CA ILE A 2 -41.33 -27.29 65.82
C ILE A 2 -40.84 -26.81 64.43
N TYR A 3 -41.11 -25.55 64.10
CA TYR A 3 -40.36 -24.80 63.10
C TYR A 3 -39.14 -24.17 63.82
N LYS A 4 -38.08 -23.87 63.04
CA LYS A 4 -36.96 -22.92 63.29
C LYS A 4 -35.59 -23.53 63.64
N PHE A 5 -34.67 -23.41 62.68
CA PHE A 5 -33.31 -22.82 62.76
C PHE A 5 -32.80 -22.84 61.28
N LEU A 6 -32.79 -21.74 60.50
CA LEU A 6 -31.93 -20.54 60.59
C LEU A 6 -30.45 -20.95 60.73
N GLY A 7 -29.50 -20.67 59.84
CA GLY A 7 -29.51 -19.94 58.58
C GLY A 7 -28.09 -19.93 57.96
N ILE A 8 -27.99 -19.25 56.82
CA ILE A 8 -26.78 -18.61 56.26
C ILE A 8 -25.68 -19.56 55.77
N LEU A 9 -25.76 -19.91 54.48
CA LEU A 9 -24.58 -19.91 53.61
C LEU A 9 -25.00 -19.57 52.17
N LEU A 10 -25.46 -18.33 51.98
CA LEU A 10 -25.63 -17.71 50.67
C LEU A 10 -24.27 -17.14 50.26
N VAL A 11 -23.35 -18.02 49.84
CA VAL A 11 -22.11 -17.62 49.17
C VAL A 11 -22.34 -17.69 47.68
N LEU A 12 -22.62 -16.50 47.14
CA LEU A 12 -22.21 -16.00 45.82
C LEU A 12 -21.19 -16.90 45.09
N PHE A 13 -21.68 -17.86 44.31
CA PHE A 13 -21.03 -18.21 43.06
C PHE A 13 -21.68 -17.37 41.96
N PHE A 14 -21.26 -16.11 41.93
CA PHE A 14 -21.36 -15.25 40.76
C PHE A 14 -20.41 -15.86 39.72
N SER A 15 -20.87 -16.90 39.01
CA SER A 15 -20.17 -17.40 37.84
C SER A 15 -20.20 -16.27 36.82
N LEU A 16 -19.03 -15.69 36.59
CA LEU A 16 -18.75 -14.76 35.49
C LEU A 16 -19.50 -15.20 34.24
N GLU A 17 -20.51 -14.42 33.84
CA GLU A 17 -20.97 -14.41 32.47
C GLU A 17 -19.83 -13.86 31.62
N ILE A 18 -18.97 -14.78 31.17
CA ILE A 18 -18.10 -14.51 30.03
C ILE A 18 -19.07 -14.26 28.87
N ASN A 19 -19.30 -12.99 28.58
CA ASN A 19 -20.00 -12.53 27.40
C ASN A 19 -19.13 -12.87 26.17
N VAL A 20 -19.07 -14.16 25.82
CA VAL A 20 -18.71 -14.61 24.49
C VAL A 20 -19.85 -14.14 23.61
N SER A 21 -19.69 -12.96 23.01
CA SER A 21 -20.58 -12.52 21.94
C SER A 21 -20.45 -13.53 20.80
N ALA A 22 -21.33 -14.53 20.79
CA ALA A 22 -21.46 -15.49 19.71
C ALA A 22 -21.95 -14.71 18.49
N GLN A 23 -21.01 -14.35 17.63
CA GLN A 23 -21.29 -13.59 16.42
C GLN A 23 -22.21 -14.41 15.51
N SER A 24 -23.35 -13.84 15.11
CA SER A 24 -24.34 -14.57 14.31
C SER A 24 -23.90 -14.69 12.84
N ILE A 25 -24.38 -15.72 12.14
CA ILE A 25 -24.15 -15.88 10.68
C ILE A 25 -24.60 -14.62 9.91
N SER A 26 -25.68 -13.98 10.36
CA SER A 26 -26.16 -12.72 9.78
C SER A 26 -25.12 -11.58 9.91
N ASP A 27 -24.45 -11.47 11.05
CA ASP A 27 -23.46 -10.42 11.28
C ASP A 27 -22.20 -10.65 10.45
N ILE A 28 -21.78 -11.91 10.29
CA ILE A 28 -20.67 -12.28 9.40
C ILE A 28 -21.02 -11.92 7.94
N LYS A 29 -22.24 -12.22 7.48
CA LYS A 29 -22.69 -11.85 6.12
C LYS A 29 -22.70 -10.34 5.88
N LYS A 30 -23.09 -9.54 6.88
CA LYS A 30 -23.01 -8.06 6.79
C LYS A 30 -21.58 -7.57 6.70
N GLN A 31 -20.66 -8.14 7.50
CA GLN A 31 -19.24 -7.79 7.46
C GLN A 31 -18.58 -8.18 6.13
N LYS A 32 -18.91 -9.35 5.59
CA LYS A 32 -18.50 -9.81 4.26
C LYS A 32 -18.91 -8.82 3.18
N ALA A 33 -20.21 -8.47 3.10
CA ALA A 33 -20.72 -7.54 2.10
C ALA A 33 -20.08 -6.14 2.16
N LYS A 34 -19.76 -5.65 3.37
CA LYS A 34 -19.00 -4.40 3.55
C LYS A 34 -17.58 -4.52 2.99
N THR A 35 -16.89 -5.61 3.32
CA THR A 35 -15.50 -5.86 2.89
C THR A 35 -15.41 -6.00 1.37
N GLU A 36 -16.38 -6.68 0.74
CA GLU A 36 -16.47 -6.81 -0.72
C GLU A 36 -16.62 -5.46 -1.43
N LYS A 37 -17.45 -4.55 -0.88
CA LYS A 37 -17.58 -3.18 -1.39
C LYS A 37 -16.26 -2.40 -1.29
N GLU A 38 -15.54 -2.55 -0.17
CA GLU A 38 -14.23 -1.93 0.03
C GLU A 38 -13.20 -2.46 -0.98
N ILE A 39 -13.17 -3.78 -1.23
CA ILE A 39 -12.31 -4.40 -2.26
C ILE A 39 -12.66 -3.87 -3.66
N ALA A 40 -13.94 -3.77 -4.00
CA ALA A 40 -14.38 -3.25 -5.30
C ALA A 40 -13.95 -1.79 -5.50
N TYR A 41 -14.05 -0.96 -4.47
CA TYR A 41 -13.57 0.42 -4.50
C TYR A 41 -12.04 0.50 -4.66
N LEU A 42 -11.28 -0.28 -3.89
CA LEU A 42 -9.82 -0.33 -4.00
C LEU A 42 -9.36 -0.80 -5.39
N ASN A 43 -10.08 -1.74 -6.00
CA ASN A 43 -9.85 -2.17 -7.38
C ASN A 43 -10.01 -1.03 -8.39
N SER A 44 -11.04 -0.19 -8.21
CA SER A 44 -11.26 0.96 -9.09
C SER A 44 -10.12 1.99 -9.01
N LEU A 45 -9.65 2.28 -7.77
CA LEU A 45 -8.52 3.16 -7.52
C LEU A 45 -7.21 2.61 -8.09
N LEU A 46 -7.00 1.28 -7.96
CA LEU A 46 -5.82 0.63 -8.51
C LEU A 46 -5.78 0.75 -10.04
N LYS A 47 -6.92 0.51 -10.70
CA LYS A 47 -7.07 0.64 -12.17
C LYS A 47 -6.83 2.07 -12.65
N GLU A 48 -7.28 3.07 -11.90
CA GLU A 48 -7.01 4.48 -12.20
C GLU A 48 -5.52 4.80 -12.03
N ALA A 49 -4.92 4.37 -10.92
CA ALA A 49 -3.50 4.59 -10.67
C ALA A 49 -2.62 3.90 -11.74
N GLU A 50 -2.99 2.71 -12.22
CA GLU A 50 -2.29 1.97 -13.27
C GLU A 50 -2.17 2.75 -14.59
N LYS A 51 -3.14 3.61 -14.93
CA LYS A 51 -3.08 4.47 -16.13
C LYS A 51 -1.92 5.47 -16.10
N ASN A 52 -1.45 5.86 -14.92
CA ASN A 52 -0.29 6.74 -14.76
C ASN A 52 1.01 5.92 -14.85
N LYS A 53 1.90 6.24 -15.82
CA LYS A 53 3.13 5.47 -16.13
C LYS A 53 4.15 5.34 -14.99
N SER A 54 4.08 6.16 -13.93
CA SER A 54 5.00 6.03 -12.79
C SER A 54 4.55 4.92 -11.83
N VAL A 55 5.49 4.07 -11.42
CA VAL A 55 5.32 3.17 -10.27
C VAL A 55 5.40 4.07 -9.04
N SER A 56 4.26 4.32 -8.40
CA SER A 56 4.14 5.23 -7.25
C SER A 56 3.93 4.43 -5.97
N THR A 57 4.49 4.91 -4.86
CA THR A 57 4.21 4.42 -3.50
C THR A 57 2.70 4.33 -3.21
N GLN A 58 1.91 5.19 -3.86
CA GLN A 58 0.44 5.16 -3.79
C GLN A 58 -0.15 3.84 -4.34
N LYS A 59 0.36 3.31 -5.47
CA LYS A 59 -0.09 2.02 -6.03
C LYS A 59 0.17 0.87 -5.06
N LEU A 60 1.36 0.86 -4.47
CA LEU A 60 1.75 -0.15 -3.49
C LEU A 60 0.86 -0.08 -2.23
N ASN A 61 0.54 1.13 -1.76
CA ASN A 61 -0.33 1.31 -0.60
C ASN A 61 -1.76 0.84 -0.88
N ILE A 62 -2.33 1.17 -2.05
CA ILE A 62 -3.67 0.69 -2.46
C ILE A 62 -3.68 -0.84 -2.53
N LEU A 63 -2.67 -1.44 -3.16
CA LEU A 63 -2.57 -2.90 -3.27
C LEU A 63 -2.44 -3.58 -1.89
N ARG A 64 -1.66 -3.01 -0.97
CA ARG A 64 -1.55 -3.51 0.41
C ARG A 64 -2.87 -3.45 1.18
N GLN A 65 -3.61 -2.36 1.02
CA GLN A 65 -4.95 -2.23 1.59
C GLN A 65 -5.89 -3.28 1.00
N LYS A 66 -5.81 -3.54 -0.31
CA LYS A 66 -6.59 -4.61 -0.96
C LYS A 66 -6.26 -5.99 -0.35
N ILE A 67 -4.99 -6.34 -0.26
CA ILE A 67 -4.50 -7.60 0.34
C ILE A 67 -5.00 -7.76 1.79
N GLN A 68 -4.98 -6.69 2.58
CA GLN A 68 -5.49 -6.71 3.96
C GLN A 68 -6.99 -7.02 4.01
N GLN A 69 -7.78 -6.39 3.14
CA GLN A 69 -9.23 -6.63 3.06
C GLN A 69 -9.55 -8.03 2.53
N SER A 70 -8.80 -8.52 1.53
CA SER A 70 -8.89 -9.90 1.04
C SER A 70 -8.63 -10.93 2.14
N LYS A 71 -7.63 -10.71 3.01
CA LYS A 71 -7.37 -11.56 4.19
C LYS A 71 -8.51 -11.53 5.20
N LYS A 72 -9.09 -10.35 5.44
CA LYS A 72 -10.25 -10.20 6.33
C LYS A 72 -11.48 -10.95 5.79
N LEU A 73 -11.73 -10.84 4.49
CA LEU A 73 -12.79 -11.58 3.81
C LEU A 73 -12.60 -13.11 3.95
N LEU A 74 -11.40 -13.62 3.72
CA LEU A 74 -11.07 -15.04 3.93
C LEU A 74 -11.29 -15.47 5.38
N SER A 75 -10.93 -14.63 6.36
CA SER A 75 -11.21 -14.92 7.77
C SER A 75 -12.70 -15.03 8.05
N SER A 76 -13.51 -14.10 7.53
CA SER A 76 -14.98 -14.14 7.67
C SER A 76 -15.60 -15.38 7.00
N LEU A 77 -15.12 -15.76 5.80
CA LEU A 77 -15.59 -16.98 5.12
C LEU A 77 -15.27 -18.25 5.92
N ASN A 78 -14.06 -18.34 6.49
CA ASN A 78 -13.70 -19.48 7.35
C ASN A 78 -14.54 -19.54 8.62
N GLN A 79 -14.86 -18.39 9.22
CA GLN A 79 -15.79 -18.33 10.36
C GLN A 79 -17.21 -18.77 9.96
N GLU A 80 -17.70 -18.35 8.80
CA GLU A 80 -18.99 -18.78 8.26
C GLU A 80 -19.03 -20.31 8.07
N VAL A 81 -17.98 -20.89 7.47
CA VAL A 81 -17.86 -22.35 7.32
C VAL A 81 -17.86 -23.05 8.68
N GLY A 82 -17.16 -22.50 9.68
CA GLY A 82 -17.15 -23.05 11.04
C GLY A 82 -18.53 -23.05 11.69
N LEU A 83 -19.29 -21.96 11.58
CA LEU A 83 -20.66 -21.89 12.11
C LEU A 83 -21.61 -22.83 11.37
N ILE A 84 -21.50 -22.92 10.04
CA ILE A 84 -22.30 -23.87 9.25
C ILE A 84 -21.98 -25.30 9.66
N GLN A 85 -20.70 -25.63 9.90
CA GLN A 85 -20.30 -26.95 10.37
C GLN A 85 -20.91 -27.29 11.74
N ASN A 86 -20.94 -26.35 12.68
CA ASN A 86 -21.58 -26.55 13.97
C ASN A 86 -23.09 -26.80 13.82
N ASN A 87 -23.75 -26.06 12.94
CA ASN A 87 -25.18 -26.26 12.65
C ASN A 87 -25.46 -27.62 11.98
N ILE A 88 -24.58 -28.07 11.07
CA ILE A 88 -24.65 -29.40 10.45
C ILE A 88 -24.58 -30.47 11.54
N SER A 89 -23.57 -30.42 12.40
CA SER A 89 -23.39 -31.41 13.46
C SER A 89 -24.56 -31.42 14.46
N ALA A 90 -25.11 -30.25 14.80
CA ALA A 90 -26.30 -30.16 15.64
C ALA A 90 -27.55 -30.78 14.96
N ASN A 91 -27.74 -30.54 13.66
CA ASN A 91 -28.87 -31.14 12.92
C ASN A 91 -28.72 -32.65 12.76
N GLU A 92 -27.52 -33.15 12.49
CA GLU A 92 -27.21 -34.59 12.40
C GLU A 92 -27.53 -35.29 13.73
N GLN A 93 -27.12 -34.70 14.86
CA GLN A 93 -27.48 -35.22 16.17
C GLN A 93 -29.01 -35.23 16.37
N ARG A 94 -29.69 -34.15 15.98
CA ARG A 94 -31.14 -34.05 16.16
C ARG A 94 -31.90 -35.06 15.29
N ILE A 95 -31.45 -35.30 14.07
CA ILE A 95 -32.01 -36.32 13.16
C ILE A 95 -31.87 -37.70 13.81
N LYS A 96 -30.68 -38.03 14.33
CA LYS A 96 -30.44 -39.29 15.02
C LYS A 96 -31.40 -39.50 16.21
N GLU A 97 -31.57 -38.48 17.06
CA GLU A 97 -32.52 -38.54 18.19
C GLU A 97 -33.96 -38.77 17.73
N LEU A 98 -34.39 -38.11 16.66
CA LEU A 98 -35.74 -38.26 16.10
C LEU A 98 -35.95 -39.65 15.48
N GLU A 99 -34.93 -40.20 14.80
CA GLU A 99 -34.96 -41.55 14.24
C GLU A 99 -35.05 -42.63 15.34
N GLU A 100 -34.29 -42.47 16.42
CA GLU A 100 -34.34 -43.36 17.58
C GLU A 100 -35.72 -43.30 18.27
N ASN A 101 -36.28 -42.10 18.44
CA ASN A 101 -37.62 -41.92 19.01
C ASN A 101 -38.70 -42.56 18.11
N LYS A 102 -38.66 -42.27 16.79
CA LYS A 102 -39.56 -42.87 15.80
C LYS A 102 -39.51 -44.39 15.85
N LYS A 103 -38.32 -44.99 15.96
CA LYS A 103 -38.15 -46.44 16.07
C LYS A 103 -38.85 -46.99 17.30
N SER A 104 -38.67 -46.37 18.47
CA SER A 104 -39.36 -46.77 19.71
C SER A 104 -40.88 -46.64 19.60
N MET A 105 -41.38 -45.58 18.98
CA MET A 105 -42.82 -45.39 18.75
C MET A 105 -43.40 -46.45 17.81
N LEU A 106 -42.68 -46.80 16.74
CA LEU A 106 -43.08 -47.85 15.80
C LEU A 106 -43.10 -49.23 16.46
N ASP A 107 -42.12 -49.55 17.32
CA ASP A 107 -42.10 -50.82 18.07
C ASP A 107 -43.31 -50.94 19.00
N LEU A 108 -43.61 -49.88 19.76
CA LEU A 108 -44.78 -49.83 20.62
C LEU A 108 -46.08 -49.95 19.82
N TYR A 109 -46.20 -49.20 18.73
CA TYR A 109 -47.37 -49.24 17.85
C TYR A 109 -47.56 -50.62 17.22
N ALA A 110 -46.48 -51.27 16.76
CA ALA A 110 -46.52 -52.63 16.23
C ALA A 110 -47.05 -53.64 17.26
N LYS A 111 -46.60 -53.55 18.53
CA LYS A 111 -47.11 -54.38 19.63
C LYS A 111 -48.61 -54.17 19.86
N LEU A 112 -49.09 -52.93 19.82
CA LEU A 112 -50.52 -52.59 19.98
C LEU A 112 -51.37 -53.13 18.82
N VAL A 113 -50.91 -52.94 17.58
CA VAL A 113 -51.61 -53.41 16.38
C VAL A 113 -51.67 -54.93 16.36
N TYR A 114 -50.53 -55.61 16.62
CA TYR A 114 -50.46 -57.06 16.67
C TYR A 114 -51.37 -57.64 17.77
N GLY A 115 -51.33 -57.06 18.98
CA GLY A 115 -52.20 -57.46 20.08
C GLY A 115 -53.68 -57.27 19.78
N SER A 116 -54.03 -56.18 19.07
CA SER A 116 -55.40 -55.91 18.62
C SER A 116 -55.85 -56.89 17.53
N TRP A 117 -54.98 -57.21 16.58
CA TRP A 117 -55.24 -58.17 15.50
C TRP A 117 -55.52 -59.58 16.03
N LYS A 118 -54.73 -60.07 17.00
CA LYS A 118 -54.93 -61.38 17.63
C LYS A 118 -56.30 -61.51 18.32
N LYS A 119 -56.91 -60.38 18.69
CA LYS A 119 -58.20 -60.29 19.40
C LYS A 119 -59.34 -59.72 18.52
N ARG A 120 -59.20 -59.75 17.18
CA ARG A 120 -60.08 -58.99 16.26
C ARG A 120 -61.49 -59.53 16.09
N ASN A 121 -61.79 -60.76 16.52
CA ASN A 121 -63.12 -61.33 16.32
C ASN A 121 -64.15 -60.45 17.03
N LYS A 122 -65.12 -59.92 16.27
CA LYS A 122 -66.17 -59.02 16.81
C LYS A 122 -66.99 -59.72 17.90
N THR A 123 -67.18 -61.03 17.75
CA THR A 123 -67.79 -61.91 18.75
C THR A 123 -66.97 -61.93 20.04
N ASP A 124 -65.64 -62.03 19.98
CA ASP A 124 -64.77 -62.06 21.16
C ASP A 124 -64.77 -60.72 21.92
N LYS A 125 -64.90 -59.59 21.21
CA LYS A 125 -65.00 -58.26 21.85
C LYS A 125 -66.32 -58.09 22.60
N LEU A 126 -67.45 -58.41 21.95
CA LEU A 126 -68.76 -58.32 22.60
C LEU A 126 -68.90 -59.37 23.71
N MET A 127 -68.44 -60.59 23.49
CA MET A 127 -68.40 -61.65 24.52
C MET A 127 -67.52 -61.25 25.70
N PHE A 128 -66.35 -60.63 25.49
CA PHE A 128 -65.54 -60.11 26.59
C PHE A 128 -66.24 -58.99 27.36
N ILE A 129 -67.00 -58.11 26.70
CA ILE A 129 -67.75 -57.06 27.40
C ILE A 129 -68.94 -57.66 28.18
N PHE A 130 -69.69 -58.59 27.57
CA PHE A 130 -70.91 -59.18 28.16
C PHE A 130 -70.67 -60.34 29.12
N SER A 131 -69.46 -60.95 29.12
CA SER A 131 -69.01 -61.94 30.14
C SER A 131 -68.54 -61.29 31.45
N SER A 132 -68.94 -60.05 31.70
CA SER A 132 -68.68 -59.36 32.96
C SER A 132 -69.63 -59.84 34.06
N ALA A 133 -69.15 -59.89 35.30
CA ALA A 133 -69.96 -60.24 36.46
C ALA A 133 -71.04 -59.20 36.78
N ASP A 134 -70.81 -57.93 36.42
CA ASP A 134 -71.73 -56.82 36.64
C ASP A 134 -71.62 -55.72 35.56
N PHE A 135 -72.60 -54.80 35.55
CA PHE A 135 -72.68 -53.71 34.58
C PHE A 135 -71.50 -52.73 34.66
N ASN A 136 -70.99 -52.44 35.87
CA ASN A 136 -69.86 -51.53 36.05
C ASN A 136 -68.59 -52.12 35.42
N GLN A 137 -68.37 -53.44 35.56
CA GLN A 137 -67.29 -54.15 34.91
C GLN A 137 -67.45 -54.15 33.38
N ALA A 138 -68.65 -54.34 32.84
CA ALA A 138 -68.92 -54.22 31.39
C ALA A 138 -68.57 -52.83 30.85
N TYR A 139 -69.03 -51.78 31.54
CA TYR A 139 -68.77 -50.38 31.20
C TYR A 139 -67.28 -50.05 31.23
N ASN A 140 -66.55 -50.49 32.26
CA ASN A 140 -65.10 -50.31 32.36
C ASN A 140 -64.36 -51.04 31.22
N ARG A 141 -64.73 -52.28 30.88
CA ARG A 141 -64.18 -53.02 29.72
C ARG A 141 -64.41 -52.27 28.41
N PHE A 142 -65.60 -51.71 28.20
CA PHE A 142 -65.90 -50.87 27.03
C PHE A 142 -65.03 -49.61 27.00
N LYS A 143 -64.89 -48.91 28.14
CA LYS A 143 -64.03 -47.71 28.26
C LYS A 143 -62.57 -48.01 27.98
N TYR A 144 -62.03 -49.15 28.43
CA TYR A 144 -60.66 -49.54 28.09
C TYR A 144 -60.44 -49.75 26.60
N PHE A 145 -61.40 -50.36 25.88
CA PHE A 145 -61.29 -50.46 24.42
C PHE A 145 -61.30 -49.10 23.74
N GLN A 146 -62.17 -48.19 24.19
CA GLN A 146 -62.19 -46.81 23.68
C GLN A 146 -60.85 -46.13 23.93
N GLN A 147 -60.30 -46.26 25.15
CA GLN A 147 -59.01 -45.68 25.52
C GLN A 147 -57.84 -46.23 24.68
N ILE A 148 -57.83 -47.54 24.37
CA ILE A 148 -56.82 -48.17 23.51
C ILE A 148 -56.93 -47.64 22.07
N GLN A 149 -58.15 -47.51 21.53
CA GLN A 149 -58.35 -46.95 20.18
C GLN A 149 -57.86 -45.51 20.08
N GLU A 150 -58.22 -44.67 21.06
CA GLU A 150 -57.75 -43.29 21.14
C GLU A 150 -56.23 -43.21 21.33
N TYR A 151 -55.65 -44.09 22.15
CA TYR A 151 -54.20 -44.15 22.34
C TYR A 151 -53.47 -44.54 21.04
N SER A 152 -53.93 -45.56 20.32
CA SER A 152 -53.35 -45.96 19.03
C SER A 152 -53.43 -44.85 17.99
N LYS A 153 -54.55 -44.12 17.94
CA LYS A 153 -54.72 -42.97 17.05
C LYS A 153 -53.75 -41.83 17.41
N ARG A 154 -53.58 -41.53 18.70
CA ARG A 154 -52.58 -40.56 19.17
C ARG A 154 -51.15 -41.00 18.84
N GLN A 155 -50.80 -42.28 18.99
CA GLN A 155 -49.49 -42.81 18.62
C GLN A 155 -49.19 -42.60 17.13
N LEU A 156 -50.17 -42.86 16.25
CA LEU A 156 -50.03 -42.60 14.82
C LEU A 156 -49.78 -41.12 14.52
N HIS A 157 -50.54 -40.22 15.15
CA HIS A 157 -50.34 -38.77 14.99
C HIS A 157 -48.96 -38.30 15.48
N MET A 158 -48.46 -38.85 16.59
CA MET A 158 -47.11 -38.53 17.05
C MET A 158 -46.02 -39.03 16.10
N ILE A 159 -46.17 -40.24 15.54
CA ILE A 159 -45.25 -40.77 14.52
C ILE A 159 -45.26 -39.88 13.27
N GLN A 160 -46.43 -39.41 12.83
CA GLN A 160 -46.55 -38.45 11.73
C GLN A 160 -45.80 -37.15 12.04
N ALA A 161 -46.02 -36.55 13.21
CA ALA A 161 -45.32 -35.34 13.61
C ALA A 161 -43.78 -35.50 13.67
N VAL A 162 -43.29 -36.67 14.09
CA VAL A 162 -41.84 -36.97 14.06
C VAL A 162 -41.34 -37.11 12.62
N ASN A 163 -42.10 -37.72 11.71
CA ASN A 163 -41.75 -37.75 10.28
C ASN A 163 -41.67 -36.35 9.68
N ASP A 164 -42.68 -35.51 9.93
CA ASP A 164 -42.70 -34.14 9.44
C ASP A 164 -41.48 -33.35 9.95
N SER A 165 -41.11 -33.55 11.23
CA SER A 165 -39.90 -32.94 11.79
C SER A 165 -38.61 -33.47 11.17
N LEU A 166 -38.53 -34.76 10.83
CA LEU A 166 -37.38 -35.34 10.14
C LEU A 166 -37.23 -34.77 8.73
N ASP A 167 -38.33 -34.62 8.00
CA ASP A 167 -38.33 -34.04 6.64
C ASP A 167 -37.82 -32.59 6.66
N VAL A 168 -38.29 -31.78 7.61
CA VAL A 168 -37.80 -30.41 7.82
C VAL A 168 -36.30 -30.41 8.11
N LYS A 169 -35.84 -31.27 9.03
CA LYS A 169 -34.43 -31.33 9.44
C LYS A 169 -33.50 -31.80 8.32
N ASN A 170 -33.93 -32.80 7.54
CA ASN A 170 -33.19 -33.27 6.36
C ASN A 170 -33.09 -32.20 5.27
N LYS A 171 -34.16 -31.42 5.06
CA LYS A 171 -34.15 -30.28 4.13
C LYS A 171 -33.17 -29.20 4.60
N GLU A 172 -33.24 -28.79 5.87
CA GLU A 172 -32.31 -27.83 6.45
C GLU A 172 -30.84 -28.31 6.34
N LEU A 173 -30.59 -29.60 6.59
CA LEU A 173 -29.25 -30.19 6.46
C LEU A 173 -28.72 -30.08 5.02
N LYS A 174 -29.56 -30.40 4.03
CA LYS A 174 -29.22 -30.25 2.61
C LYS A 174 -28.88 -28.81 2.25
N ASP A 175 -29.65 -27.85 2.75
CA ASP A 175 -29.43 -26.42 2.51
C ASP A 175 -28.13 -25.93 3.18
N LEU A 176 -27.78 -26.45 4.36
CA LEU A 176 -26.52 -26.16 5.03
C LEU A 176 -25.31 -26.70 4.27
N PHE A 177 -25.38 -27.93 3.74
CA PHE A 177 -24.32 -28.48 2.89
C PHE A 177 -24.11 -27.67 1.61
N ALA A 178 -25.20 -27.23 0.96
CA ALA A 178 -25.13 -26.36 -0.20
C ALA A 178 -24.42 -25.04 0.13
N GLN A 179 -24.81 -24.38 1.22
CA GLN A 179 -24.18 -23.15 1.69
C GLN A 179 -22.69 -23.33 2.02
N LYS A 180 -22.33 -24.43 2.69
CA LYS A 180 -20.94 -24.76 3.01
C LYS A 180 -20.09 -24.90 1.75
N ASN A 181 -20.58 -25.64 0.75
CA ASN A 181 -19.86 -25.86 -0.50
C ASN A 181 -19.67 -24.55 -1.29
N THR A 182 -20.68 -23.67 -1.30
CA THR A 182 -20.55 -22.33 -1.88
C THR A 182 -19.46 -21.51 -1.18
N ALA A 183 -19.45 -21.47 0.16
CA ALA A 183 -18.44 -20.74 0.92
C ALA A 183 -17.02 -21.31 0.69
N LEU A 184 -16.87 -22.64 0.59
CA LEU A 184 -15.58 -23.27 0.29
C LEU A 184 -15.07 -22.93 -1.12
N ASN A 185 -15.96 -22.86 -2.11
CA ASN A 185 -15.60 -22.44 -3.47
C ASN A 185 -15.15 -20.97 -3.50
N GLU A 186 -15.85 -20.09 -2.79
CA GLU A 186 -15.45 -18.69 -2.65
C GLU A 186 -14.08 -18.54 -1.98
N ILE A 187 -13.80 -19.31 -0.92
CA ILE A 187 -12.47 -19.35 -0.28
C ILE A 187 -11.39 -19.74 -1.30
N GLY A 188 -11.65 -20.77 -2.12
CA GLY A 188 -10.72 -21.22 -3.16
C GLY A 188 -10.41 -20.13 -4.20
N VAL A 189 -11.43 -19.40 -4.65
CA VAL A 189 -11.28 -18.29 -5.60
C VAL A 189 -10.51 -17.12 -4.95
N GLN A 190 -10.93 -16.69 -3.77
CA GLN A 190 -10.33 -15.55 -3.07
C GLN A 190 -8.87 -15.82 -2.67
N SER A 191 -8.53 -17.06 -2.33
CA SER A 191 -7.15 -17.46 -2.01
C SER A 191 -6.23 -17.35 -3.23
N LYS A 192 -6.69 -17.77 -4.42
CA LYS A 192 -5.94 -17.62 -5.67
C LYS A 192 -5.76 -16.15 -6.07
N GLU A 193 -6.79 -15.32 -5.90
CA GLU A 193 -6.68 -13.89 -6.19
C GLU A 193 -5.68 -13.21 -5.24
N LEU A 194 -5.76 -13.54 -3.94
CA LEU A 194 -4.82 -13.02 -2.94
C LEU A 194 -3.36 -13.40 -3.26
N GLU A 195 -3.11 -14.64 -3.69
CA GLU A 195 -1.78 -15.07 -4.10
C GLU A 195 -1.26 -14.24 -5.30
N SER A 196 -2.11 -14.01 -6.30
CA SER A 196 -1.77 -13.14 -7.44
C SER A 196 -1.46 -11.70 -7.02
N GLU A 197 -2.21 -11.15 -6.07
CA GLU A 197 -1.96 -9.82 -5.51
C GLU A 197 -0.63 -9.75 -4.75
N GLN A 198 -0.32 -10.77 -3.96
CA GLN A 198 0.93 -10.87 -3.20
C GLN A 198 2.15 -10.92 -4.16
N LEU A 199 2.03 -11.64 -5.28
CA LEU A 199 3.05 -11.67 -6.33
C LEU A 199 3.24 -10.29 -6.98
N LYS A 200 2.15 -9.59 -7.30
CA LYS A 200 2.20 -8.21 -7.83
C LYS A 200 2.85 -7.24 -6.84
N GLU A 201 2.56 -7.40 -5.54
CA GLU A 201 3.18 -6.60 -4.48
C GLU A 201 4.70 -6.76 -4.50
N ASN A 202 5.18 -8.01 -4.52
CA ASN A 202 6.62 -8.31 -4.58
C ASN A 202 7.29 -7.74 -5.84
N GLN A 203 6.61 -7.83 -6.99
CA GLN A 203 7.10 -7.25 -8.24
C GLN A 203 7.23 -5.71 -8.15
N TYR A 204 6.23 -5.03 -7.58
CA TYR A 204 6.30 -3.58 -7.39
C TYR A 204 7.38 -3.16 -6.42
N ILE A 205 7.56 -3.89 -5.31
CA ILE A 205 8.65 -3.64 -4.36
C ILE A 205 10.00 -3.76 -5.06
N ALA A 206 10.21 -4.83 -5.84
CA ALA A 206 11.46 -5.05 -6.57
C ALA A 206 11.73 -3.94 -7.60
N GLN A 207 10.70 -3.47 -8.32
CA GLN A 207 10.82 -2.37 -9.27
C GLN A 207 11.18 -1.05 -8.58
N ILE A 208 10.55 -0.75 -7.44
CA ILE A 208 10.85 0.46 -6.65
C ILE A 208 12.29 0.40 -6.13
N GLN A 209 12.71 -0.72 -5.54
CA GLN A 209 14.07 -0.90 -5.04
C GLN A 209 15.12 -0.79 -6.14
N LYS A 210 14.86 -1.36 -7.32
CA LYS A 210 15.75 -1.22 -8.48
C LYS A 210 15.89 0.24 -8.90
N LYS A 211 14.78 0.97 -9.02
CA LYS A 211 14.80 2.40 -9.35
C LYS A 211 15.53 3.23 -8.30
N GLU A 212 15.34 2.93 -7.01
CA GLU A 212 16.06 3.61 -5.93
C GLU A 212 17.57 3.34 -6.01
N LYS A 213 17.98 2.09 -6.24
CA LYS A 213 19.38 1.71 -6.38
C LYS A 213 20.03 2.37 -7.61
N ASP A 214 19.35 2.35 -8.75
CA ASP A 214 19.83 2.98 -9.98
C ASP A 214 19.94 4.49 -9.81
N PHE A 215 18.97 5.12 -9.13
CA PHE A 215 19.02 6.55 -8.79
C PHE A 215 20.16 6.87 -7.83
N ARG A 216 20.36 6.11 -6.74
CA ARG A 216 21.50 6.29 -5.82
C ARG A 216 22.83 6.17 -6.54
N LYS A 217 22.98 5.23 -7.48
CA LYS A 217 24.17 5.11 -8.33
C LYS A 217 24.35 6.33 -9.23
N LYS A 218 23.29 6.79 -9.92
CA LYS A 218 23.32 8.01 -10.74
C LYS A 218 23.74 9.22 -9.91
N LEU A 219 23.16 9.40 -8.73
CA LEU A 219 23.47 10.49 -7.80
C LEU A 219 24.93 10.43 -7.32
N GLN A 220 25.43 9.25 -6.93
CA GLN A 220 26.83 9.09 -6.50
C GLN A 220 27.81 9.39 -7.65
N ALA A 221 27.51 8.95 -8.87
CA ALA A 221 28.30 9.26 -10.06
C ALA A 221 28.31 10.77 -10.34
N GLU A 222 27.16 11.45 -10.22
CA GLU A 222 27.04 12.90 -10.37
C GLU A 222 27.89 13.64 -9.32
N MET A 223 27.81 13.24 -8.04
CA MET A 223 28.62 13.83 -6.97
C MET A 223 30.13 13.65 -7.23
N GLN A 224 30.56 12.48 -7.70
CA GLN A 224 31.95 12.24 -8.06
C GLN A 224 32.40 13.11 -9.24
N LYS A 225 31.56 13.27 -10.27
CA LYS A 225 31.82 14.19 -11.39
C LYS A 225 31.99 15.63 -10.89
N ARG A 226 31.07 16.11 -10.04
CA ARG A 226 31.15 17.44 -9.42
C ARG A 226 32.43 17.62 -8.59
N GLN A 227 32.85 16.59 -7.84
CA GLN A 227 34.08 16.66 -7.04
C GLN A 227 35.36 16.69 -7.90
N ARG A 228 35.39 15.93 -9.00
CA ARG A 228 36.53 15.95 -9.94
C ARG A 228 36.64 17.30 -10.64
N LEU A 229 35.51 17.81 -11.15
CA LEU A 229 35.39 19.15 -11.72
C LEU A 229 35.95 20.21 -10.78
N ALA A 230 35.45 20.19 -9.55
CA ALA A 230 35.87 21.07 -8.47
C ALA A 230 37.40 21.09 -8.28
N LYS A 231 38.03 19.92 -8.17
CA LYS A 231 39.49 19.81 -7.99
C LYS A 231 40.27 20.33 -9.20
N GLN A 232 39.76 20.12 -10.40
CA GLN A 232 40.42 20.62 -11.62
C GLN A 232 40.31 22.13 -11.75
N LEU A 233 39.14 22.71 -11.47
CA LEU A 233 38.95 24.17 -11.44
C LEU A 233 39.86 24.82 -10.38
N ASP A 234 39.90 24.27 -9.17
CA ASP A 234 40.77 24.79 -8.10
C ASP A 234 42.26 24.77 -8.54
N LYS A 235 42.70 23.72 -9.26
CA LYS A 235 44.06 23.64 -9.83
C LYS A 235 44.31 24.66 -10.94
N LEU A 236 43.36 24.84 -11.86
CA LEU A 236 43.48 25.80 -12.96
C LEU A 236 43.58 27.24 -12.45
N ILE A 237 42.72 27.60 -11.50
CA ILE A 237 42.73 28.93 -10.86
C ILE A 237 44.03 29.13 -10.09
N ALA A 238 44.47 28.14 -9.29
CA ALA A 238 45.74 28.24 -8.55
C ALA A 238 46.97 28.37 -9.46
N ASN A 239 47.00 27.64 -10.58
CA ASN A 239 48.07 27.76 -11.57
C ASN A 239 48.10 29.15 -12.20
N GLN A 240 46.93 29.75 -12.44
CA GLN A 240 46.84 31.09 -12.98
C GLN A 240 47.33 32.16 -11.97
N ILE A 241 47.02 31.98 -10.68
CA ILE A 241 47.57 32.81 -9.59
C ILE A 241 49.10 32.68 -9.52
N LYS A 242 49.65 31.47 -9.59
CA LYS A 242 51.12 31.27 -9.59
C LYS A 242 51.81 31.92 -10.80
N LYS A 243 51.22 31.83 -11.99
CA LYS A 243 51.74 32.47 -13.21
C LYS A 243 51.80 34.00 -13.10
N SER A 244 51.01 34.62 -12.22
CA SER A 244 51.11 36.07 -11.92
C SER A 244 52.35 36.46 -11.10
N GLY A 245 53.18 35.49 -10.71
CA GLY A 245 54.35 35.74 -9.85
C GLY A 245 53.99 35.92 -8.37
N SER A 246 52.81 35.44 -7.95
CA SER A 246 52.38 35.45 -6.55
C SER A 246 52.88 34.23 -5.77
N THR A 247 53.39 34.46 -4.56
CA THR A 247 53.76 33.41 -3.58
C THR A 247 52.65 33.11 -2.57
N THR A 248 51.57 33.89 -2.57
CA THR A 248 50.40 33.77 -1.71
C THR A 248 49.17 33.32 -2.51
N SER A 249 48.05 33.03 -1.85
CA SER A 249 46.78 32.66 -2.50
C SER A 249 46.03 33.85 -3.14
N THR A 250 46.70 34.98 -3.33
CA THR A 250 46.16 36.23 -3.88
C THR A 250 46.80 36.51 -5.23
N TYR A 251 46.01 36.92 -6.22
CA TYR A 251 46.51 37.25 -7.56
C TYR A 251 47.31 38.56 -7.54
N LYS A 252 48.52 38.55 -8.11
CA LYS A 252 49.34 39.77 -8.19
C LYS A 252 48.95 40.55 -9.45
N LEU A 253 48.38 41.73 -9.25
CA LEU A 253 47.83 42.56 -10.33
C LEU A 253 48.87 43.53 -10.89
N THR A 254 48.87 43.70 -12.22
CA THR A 254 49.49 44.88 -12.84
C THR A 254 48.62 46.13 -12.64
N PRO A 255 49.14 47.37 -12.85
CA PRO A 255 48.32 48.58 -12.73
C PRO A 255 47.07 48.57 -13.61
N GLU A 256 47.16 48.06 -14.84
CA GLU A 256 46.03 47.94 -15.76
C GLU A 256 45.00 46.90 -15.26
N GLU A 257 45.47 45.77 -14.75
CA GLU A 257 44.60 44.73 -14.21
C GLU A 257 43.93 45.14 -12.90
N GLN A 258 44.58 46.02 -12.12
CA GLN A 258 43.99 46.61 -10.93
C GLN A 258 42.77 47.48 -11.29
N LEU A 259 42.82 48.24 -12.39
CA LEU A 259 41.69 49.01 -12.87
C LEU A 259 40.53 48.09 -13.26
N VAL A 260 40.80 47.05 -14.06
CA VAL A 260 39.78 46.06 -14.46
C VAL A 260 39.18 45.35 -13.23
N SER A 261 40.01 45.00 -12.25
CA SER A 261 39.56 44.38 -11.00
C SER A 261 38.62 45.28 -10.21
N ASN A 262 39.00 46.55 -10.04
CA ASN A 262 38.19 47.54 -9.34
C ASN A 262 36.85 47.77 -10.06
N ASP A 263 36.86 47.81 -11.39
CA ASP A 263 35.64 48.01 -12.17
C ASP A 263 34.73 46.78 -12.16
N PHE A 264 35.28 45.57 -12.17
CA PHE A 264 34.49 44.35 -11.93
C PHE A 264 33.80 44.41 -10.57
N ALA A 265 34.55 44.73 -9.50
CA ALA A 265 34.03 44.83 -8.14
C ALA A 265 32.90 45.88 -7.99
N LYS A 266 33.04 47.05 -8.64
CA LYS A 266 32.00 48.11 -8.64
C LYS A 266 30.68 47.68 -9.31
N ASN A 267 30.73 46.70 -10.22
CA ASN A 267 29.56 46.21 -10.94
C ASN A 267 28.87 45.03 -10.25
N LYS A 268 29.19 44.75 -8.98
CA LYS A 268 28.45 43.78 -8.17
C LYS A 268 26.95 44.10 -8.16
N GLY A 269 26.13 43.10 -8.52
CA GLY A 269 24.67 43.20 -8.62
C GLY A 269 24.17 43.88 -9.91
N LYS A 270 25.08 44.19 -10.85
CA LYS A 270 24.79 44.87 -12.12
C LYS A 270 25.35 44.13 -13.34
N LEU A 271 26.02 42.99 -13.14
CA LEU A 271 26.57 42.24 -14.25
C LEU A 271 25.44 41.67 -15.11
N PRO A 272 25.54 41.73 -16.45
CA PRO A 272 24.58 41.08 -17.33
C PRO A 272 24.57 39.57 -17.11
N TRP A 273 23.43 38.96 -17.36
CA TRP A 273 23.31 37.51 -17.36
C TRP A 273 24.20 36.88 -18.44
N PRO A 274 24.81 35.71 -18.17
CA PRO A 274 25.66 35.01 -19.12
C PRO A 274 24.86 34.39 -20.29
N VAL A 275 23.54 34.36 -20.21
CA VAL A 275 22.61 33.93 -21.27
C VAL A 275 21.56 35.02 -21.52
N THR A 276 20.87 34.99 -22.66
CA THR A 276 19.83 35.99 -22.98
C THR A 276 18.55 35.79 -22.19
N GLU A 277 18.14 34.54 -22.00
CA GLU A 277 16.92 34.17 -21.28
C GLU A 277 17.20 32.93 -20.44
N GLY A 278 16.60 32.86 -19.25
CA GLY A 278 16.75 31.71 -18.37
C GLY A 278 16.34 32.01 -16.93
N PHE A 279 16.40 30.99 -16.08
CA PHE A 279 16.16 31.12 -14.65
C PHE A 279 17.18 30.28 -13.86
N ILE A 280 17.44 30.68 -12.61
CA ILE A 280 18.32 29.92 -11.72
C ILE A 280 17.60 28.65 -11.27
N SER A 281 18.11 27.50 -11.70
CA SER A 281 17.62 26.17 -11.35
C SER A 281 18.44 25.50 -10.25
N GLU A 282 19.72 25.88 -10.10
CA GLU A 282 20.59 25.43 -9.01
C GLU A 282 21.21 26.63 -8.30
N LYS A 283 21.13 26.66 -6.96
CA LYS A 283 21.62 27.77 -6.14
C LYS A 283 23.05 27.53 -5.66
N PHE A 284 23.74 28.62 -5.31
CA PHE A 284 25.04 28.55 -4.65
C PHE A 284 24.95 28.00 -3.22
N GLY A 285 25.94 27.22 -2.81
CA GLY A 285 26.04 26.69 -1.44
C GLY A 285 25.44 25.29 -1.29
N VAL A 286 25.10 24.93 -0.06
CA VAL A 286 24.49 23.64 0.28
C VAL A 286 22.98 23.77 0.21
N PHE A 287 22.34 22.92 -0.58
CA PHE A 287 20.89 22.86 -0.71
C PHE A 287 20.41 21.42 -0.80
N ASN A 288 19.17 21.19 -0.40
CA ASN A 288 18.57 19.87 -0.50
C ASN A 288 18.18 19.55 -1.94
N HIS A 289 18.47 18.33 -2.39
CA HIS A 289 18.11 17.85 -3.71
C HIS A 289 16.59 17.95 -3.93
N SER A 290 16.16 18.50 -5.07
CA SER A 290 14.76 18.86 -5.36
C SER A 290 13.75 17.72 -5.17
N ILE A 291 14.19 16.48 -5.43
CA ILE A 291 13.37 15.26 -5.29
C ILE A 291 13.54 14.59 -3.91
N HIS A 292 14.73 14.67 -3.32
CA HIS A 292 15.07 14.00 -2.07
C HIS A 292 15.58 15.01 -1.05
N LYS A 293 14.65 15.55 -0.27
CA LYS A 293 14.90 16.64 0.69
C LYS A 293 15.90 16.28 1.81
N LEU A 294 16.27 15.02 1.96
CA LEU A 294 17.24 14.52 2.95
C LEU A 294 18.67 14.38 2.38
N VAL A 295 18.86 14.65 1.09
CA VAL A 295 20.16 14.61 0.42
C VAL A 295 20.63 16.04 0.21
N GLU A 296 21.73 16.40 0.88
CA GLU A 296 22.40 17.67 0.68
C GLU A 296 23.31 17.63 -0.55
N VAL A 297 23.17 18.63 -1.43
CA VAL A 297 24.00 18.85 -2.61
C VAL A 297 24.72 20.18 -2.41
N ALA A 298 26.03 20.20 -2.64
CA ALA A 298 26.82 21.42 -2.61
C ALA A 298 27.10 21.90 -4.04
N SER A 299 26.81 23.16 -4.32
CA SER A 299 27.19 23.86 -5.55
C SER A 299 28.17 25.00 -5.24
N ARG A 300 29.11 25.21 -6.17
CA ARG A 300 30.13 26.27 -6.11
C ARG A 300 29.74 27.52 -6.90
N GLY A 301 28.62 27.47 -7.62
CA GLY A 301 28.07 28.55 -8.40
C GLY A 301 26.57 28.39 -8.54
N ILE A 302 26.02 28.89 -9.65
CA ILE A 302 24.61 28.72 -10.01
C ILE A 302 24.44 27.95 -11.30
N GLY A 303 23.37 27.17 -11.36
CA GLY A 303 22.87 26.55 -12.59
C GLY A 303 21.79 27.43 -13.19
N ILE A 304 21.97 27.87 -14.43
CA ILE A 304 21.02 28.70 -15.16
C ILE A 304 20.40 27.84 -16.26
N THR A 305 19.13 27.48 -16.09
CA THR A 305 18.37 26.77 -17.12
C THR A 305 17.96 27.76 -18.20
N THR A 306 18.22 27.41 -19.45
CA THR A 306 17.99 28.23 -20.63
C THR A 306 17.49 27.38 -21.81
N SER A 307 17.22 28.02 -22.95
CA SER A 307 16.80 27.33 -24.17
C SER A 307 17.92 26.48 -24.77
N LYS A 308 17.53 25.48 -25.57
CA LYS A 308 18.48 24.60 -26.27
C LYS A 308 19.37 25.42 -27.19
N ASN A 309 20.68 25.15 -27.14
CA ASN A 309 21.72 25.84 -27.92
C ASN A 309 21.82 27.35 -27.68
N ALA A 310 21.34 27.85 -26.54
CA ALA A 310 21.45 29.25 -26.17
C ALA A 310 22.93 29.72 -26.20
N GLU A 311 23.14 30.93 -26.70
CA GLU A 311 24.46 31.55 -26.71
C GLU A 311 24.87 31.99 -25.30
N VAL A 312 26.09 31.62 -24.93
CA VAL A 312 26.72 31.98 -23.66
C VAL A 312 27.66 33.16 -23.90
N ARG A 313 27.59 34.16 -23.04
CA ARG A 313 28.26 35.46 -23.19
C ARG A 313 29.09 35.78 -21.96
N SER A 314 30.19 36.50 -22.16
CA SER A 314 30.99 37.01 -21.05
C SER A 314 30.21 38.05 -20.24
N VAL A 315 30.16 37.89 -18.92
CA VAL A 315 29.47 38.84 -18.04
C VAL A 315 30.21 40.17 -17.89
N PHE A 316 31.52 40.19 -18.18
CA PHE A 316 32.33 41.42 -18.09
C PHE A 316 33.53 41.36 -19.04
N GLN A 317 34.18 42.50 -19.30
CA GLN A 317 35.40 42.53 -20.09
C GLN A 317 36.57 41.86 -19.35
N GLY A 318 37.41 41.10 -20.05
CA GLY A 318 38.50 40.35 -19.42
C GLY A 318 39.35 39.57 -20.40
N VAL A 319 40.23 38.72 -19.85
CA VAL A 319 41.14 37.86 -20.63
C VAL A 319 40.80 36.40 -20.39
N VAL A 320 40.60 35.64 -21.47
CA VAL A 320 40.34 34.19 -21.40
C VAL A 320 41.58 33.50 -20.87
N SER A 321 41.51 33.00 -19.63
CA SER A 321 42.60 32.31 -18.97
C SER A 321 42.65 30.83 -19.34
N VAL A 322 41.49 30.22 -19.56
CA VAL A 322 41.35 28.81 -19.99
C VAL A 322 40.16 28.71 -20.92
N ALA A 323 40.32 27.99 -22.02
CA ALA A 323 39.25 27.57 -22.92
C ALA A 323 39.60 26.16 -23.41
N MET A 324 39.00 25.13 -22.81
CA MET A 324 39.36 23.75 -23.11
C MET A 324 38.19 22.79 -22.89
N TYR A 325 38.27 21.63 -23.53
CA TYR A 325 37.40 20.50 -23.22
C TYR A 325 37.99 19.67 -22.07
N MET A 326 37.17 19.33 -21.09
CA MET A 326 37.56 18.54 -19.94
C MET A 326 36.96 17.13 -20.05
N ASN A 327 37.77 16.16 -20.49
CA ASN A 327 37.34 14.77 -20.72
C ASN A 327 36.63 14.13 -19.52
N ASP A 328 37.07 14.44 -18.29
CA ASP A 328 36.52 13.84 -17.06
C ASP A 328 35.06 14.23 -16.78
N ILE A 329 34.60 15.34 -17.34
CA ILE A 329 33.26 15.90 -17.15
C ILE A 329 32.48 16.05 -18.46
N ASP A 330 33.08 15.63 -19.59
CA ASP A 330 32.51 15.68 -20.93
C ASP A 330 31.90 17.05 -21.27
N SER A 331 32.67 18.11 -21.04
CA SER A 331 32.18 19.47 -21.22
C SER A 331 33.33 20.42 -21.53
N TYR A 332 33.05 21.40 -22.37
CA TYR A 332 33.91 22.56 -22.50
C TYR A 332 33.76 23.50 -21.30
N VAL A 333 34.88 24.10 -20.89
CA VAL A 333 34.97 25.07 -19.81
C VAL A 333 35.74 26.29 -20.29
N VAL A 334 35.18 27.47 -20.01
CA VAL A 334 35.83 28.76 -20.26
C VAL A 334 36.00 29.47 -18.93
N ILE A 335 37.22 29.96 -18.66
CA ILE A 335 37.55 30.79 -17.49
C ILE A 335 38.01 32.14 -18.00
N ILE A 336 37.32 33.20 -17.60
CA ILE A 336 37.64 34.58 -17.96
C ILE A 336 38.12 35.31 -16.71
N ARG A 337 39.24 36.02 -16.84
CA ARG A 337 39.87 36.77 -15.76
C ARG A 337 39.58 38.26 -15.91
N HIS A 338 39.20 38.88 -14.80
CA HIS A 338 38.83 40.28 -14.67
C HIS A 338 39.67 40.94 -13.56
N GLY A 339 41.00 40.84 -13.66
CA GLY A 339 41.89 41.19 -12.55
C GLY A 339 41.96 40.07 -11.51
N SER A 340 41.61 40.35 -10.24
CA SER A 340 41.60 39.33 -9.17
C SER A 340 40.33 38.48 -9.14
N TYR A 341 39.38 38.76 -10.04
CA TYR A 341 38.16 37.99 -10.20
C TYR A 341 38.24 37.02 -11.38
N PHE A 342 37.64 35.85 -11.22
CA PHE A 342 37.47 34.88 -12.29
C PHE A 342 35.99 34.55 -12.46
N THR A 343 35.54 34.46 -13.70
CA THR A 343 34.23 33.91 -14.04
C THR A 343 34.42 32.61 -14.82
N VAL A 344 33.67 31.59 -14.43
CA VAL A 344 33.80 30.23 -14.99
C VAL A 344 32.46 29.84 -15.62
N TYR A 345 32.53 29.38 -16.86
CA TYR A 345 31.38 28.95 -17.67
C TYR A 345 31.58 27.48 -18.00
N ILE A 346 30.68 26.62 -17.52
CA ILE A 346 30.78 25.16 -17.58
C ILE A 346 29.50 24.62 -18.22
N ASN A 347 29.59 23.43 -18.81
CA ASN A 347 28.53 22.78 -19.59
C ASN A 347 28.31 23.46 -20.95
N LEU A 348 29.42 23.82 -21.62
CA LEU A 348 29.40 24.33 -22.98
C LEU A 348 29.56 23.18 -23.98
N GLN A 349 28.79 23.21 -25.06
CA GLN A 349 28.91 22.29 -26.20
C GLN A 349 29.91 22.80 -27.25
N GLU A 350 29.98 24.12 -27.39
CA GLU A 350 30.82 24.81 -28.37
C GLU A 350 31.50 25.99 -27.68
N VAL A 351 32.78 26.23 -28.00
CA VAL A 351 33.54 27.39 -27.53
C VAL A 351 33.99 28.21 -28.74
N LYS A 352 33.78 29.53 -28.68
CA LYS A 352 34.08 30.49 -29.76
C LYS A 352 35.31 31.38 -29.46
N VAL A 353 36.01 31.12 -28.37
CA VAL A 353 37.16 31.91 -27.89
C VAL A 353 38.34 31.01 -27.53
N ASN A 354 39.56 31.53 -27.67
CA ASN A 354 40.79 30.82 -27.35
C ASN A 354 41.44 31.38 -26.09
N GLN A 355 42.33 30.60 -25.49
CA GLN A 355 43.14 31.05 -24.36
C GLN A 355 44.02 32.24 -24.78
N GLY A 356 43.98 33.32 -23.99
CA GLY A 356 44.69 34.57 -24.26
C GLY A 356 43.82 35.66 -24.89
N ASP A 357 42.64 35.31 -25.42
CA ASP A 357 41.75 36.28 -26.07
C ASP A 357 41.25 37.34 -25.07
N VAL A 358 41.24 38.60 -25.52
CA VAL A 358 40.57 39.70 -24.81
C VAL A 358 39.10 39.73 -25.23
N VAL A 359 38.20 39.59 -24.26
CA VAL A 359 36.77 39.56 -24.49
C VAL A 359 36.09 40.79 -23.89
N LYS A 360 35.05 41.28 -24.58
CA LYS A 360 34.21 42.39 -24.13
C LYS A 360 32.99 41.89 -23.35
N THR A 361 32.40 42.77 -22.54
CA THR A 361 31.11 42.51 -21.89
C THR A 361 30.05 42.14 -22.93
N LYS A 362 29.27 41.07 -22.66
CA LYS A 362 28.27 40.46 -23.55
C LYS A 362 28.82 39.82 -24.84
N GLN A 363 30.13 39.73 -25.04
CA GLN A 363 30.69 38.99 -26.16
C GLN A 363 30.34 37.51 -26.05
N VAL A 364 29.89 36.89 -27.15
CA VAL A 364 29.59 35.46 -27.21
C VAL A 364 30.88 34.66 -27.07
N ILE A 365 30.90 33.73 -26.12
CA ILE A 365 32.05 32.86 -25.82
C ILE A 365 31.78 31.39 -26.17
N GLY A 366 30.52 31.01 -26.39
CA GLY A 366 30.16 29.63 -26.69
C GLY A 366 28.65 29.38 -26.74
N LYS A 367 28.25 28.11 -26.72
CA LYS A 367 26.85 27.66 -26.62
C LYS A 367 26.70 26.63 -25.51
N VAL A 368 25.58 26.68 -24.80
CA VAL A 368 25.26 25.72 -23.74
C VAL A 368 25.00 24.32 -24.31
N ALA A 369 25.43 23.28 -23.61
CA ALA A 369 25.09 21.91 -23.94
C ALA A 369 23.63 21.57 -23.59
N HIS A 370 23.12 20.51 -24.22
CA HIS A 370 21.76 20.02 -24.02
C HIS A 370 21.78 18.55 -23.60
N ASP A 371 21.14 18.25 -22.48
CA ASP A 371 20.94 16.89 -21.97
C ASP A 371 19.43 16.56 -22.00
N GLU A 372 19.07 15.34 -22.44
CA GLU A 372 17.67 14.90 -22.59
C GLU A 372 16.95 14.75 -21.23
N GLU A 373 17.67 14.46 -20.13
CA GLU A 373 17.08 14.33 -18.79
C GLU A 373 17.09 15.66 -18.02
N LYS A 374 18.15 16.47 -18.15
CA LYS A 374 18.38 17.70 -17.36
C LYS A 374 18.06 19.00 -18.10
N GLY A 375 17.86 18.96 -19.41
CA GLY A 375 17.71 20.14 -20.26
C GLY A 375 19.01 20.88 -20.49
N SER A 376 18.91 22.17 -20.87
CA SER A 376 20.07 23.04 -21.13
C SER A 376 20.37 23.92 -19.92
N VAL A 377 21.40 23.56 -19.15
CA VAL A 377 21.77 24.23 -17.90
C VAL A 377 23.22 24.72 -17.98
N LEU A 378 23.43 26.04 -17.92
CA LEU A 378 24.76 26.64 -17.81
C LEU A 378 25.18 26.67 -16.34
N ASN A 379 26.34 26.11 -16.02
CA ASN A 379 26.93 26.23 -14.69
C ASN A 379 27.87 27.44 -14.68
N PHE A 380 27.52 28.45 -13.90
CA PHE A 380 28.22 29.73 -13.81
C PHE A 380 28.79 29.91 -12.40
N GLU A 381 30.11 30.09 -12.30
CA GLU A 381 30.81 30.30 -11.03
C GLU A 381 31.58 31.63 -11.03
N VAL A 382 31.69 32.26 -9.86
CA VAL A 382 32.45 33.50 -9.67
C VAL A 382 33.44 33.28 -8.54
N PHE A 383 34.70 33.62 -8.79
CA PHE A 383 35.76 33.56 -7.80
C PHE A 383 36.39 34.92 -7.60
N LYS A 384 36.87 35.19 -6.39
CA LYS A 384 37.84 36.22 -6.09
C LYS A 384 39.08 35.55 -5.54
N ASP A 385 40.18 35.66 -6.27
CA ASP A 385 41.37 34.87 -6.01
C ASP A 385 41.03 33.36 -5.96
N THR A 386 41.10 32.74 -4.79
CA THR A 386 40.69 31.34 -4.55
C THR A 386 39.33 31.20 -3.87
N GLU A 387 38.73 32.31 -3.41
CA GLU A 387 37.46 32.34 -2.71
C GLU A 387 36.29 32.22 -3.68
N LYS A 388 35.34 31.32 -3.36
CA LYS A 388 34.12 31.07 -4.14
C LYS A 388 33.05 32.06 -3.70
N LEU A 389 32.52 32.82 -4.65
CA LEU A 389 31.50 33.83 -4.37
C LEU A 389 30.16 33.40 -4.94
N ASN A 390 29.06 33.74 -4.25
CA ASN A 390 27.71 33.50 -4.74
C ASN A 390 27.43 34.36 -5.99
N PRO A 391 27.29 33.78 -7.19
CA PRO A 391 27.10 34.54 -8.43
C PRO A 391 25.78 35.31 -8.49
N GLU A 392 24.72 34.88 -7.77
CA GLU A 392 23.42 35.56 -7.75
C GLU A 392 23.53 37.01 -7.25
N LEU A 393 24.51 37.27 -6.37
CA LEU A 393 24.76 38.61 -5.82
C LEU A 393 25.49 39.52 -6.81
N TRP A 394 25.95 38.99 -7.94
CA TRP A 394 26.72 39.71 -8.95
C TRP A 394 25.89 40.05 -10.19
N LEU A 395 24.95 39.18 -10.54
CA LEU A 395 24.06 39.38 -11.69
C LEU A 395 23.01 40.46 -11.42
N ALA A 396 22.59 41.15 -12.47
CA ALA A 396 21.49 42.10 -12.45
C ALA A 396 20.17 41.38 -12.14
N LYS A 397 19.33 41.98 -11.29
CA LYS A 397 18.01 41.47 -10.94
C LYS A 397 16.97 41.74 -12.01
#